data_AF-A0A844MEY8-F1
#
_entry.id   AF-A0A844MEY8-F1
#
_cell.length_a   1.000
_cell.length_b   1.000
_cell.length_c   1.000
_cell.angle_alpha   90.00
_cell.angle_beta   90.00
_cell.angle_gamma   90.00
#
_symmetry.space_group_name_H-M   'P 1'
#
loop_
_entity.id
_entity.type
_entity.pdbx_description
1 polymer ?
#
loop_
_entity_poly.entity_id
_entity_poly.type
_entity_poly.pdbx_seq_one_letter_code
_entity_poly.pdbx_strand_id
1 'polypeptide(L)' 'MILNRTVLTYKSYFRRKLSQMIINRNQVKLLIVDSENEVIVQWID' A
#
# COMPACT_ATOMS: atom_id res chain seq x y z
N MET A 1 18.11 0.75 -1.04
CA MET A 1 16.82 0.09 -1.37
C MET A 1 16.00 1.10 -2.17
N ILE A 2 15.81 0.87 -3.47
CA ILE A 2 15.00 1.73 -4.34
C ILE A 2 13.53 1.41 -4.05
N LEU A 3 12.71 2.41 -3.76
CA LEU A 3 11.27 2.22 -3.58
C LEU A 3 10.61 2.20 -4.96
N ASN A 4 10.05 1.06 -5.37
CA ASN A 4 9.40 0.95 -6.67
C ASN A 4 7.94 1.44 -6.67
N ARG A 5 7.32 1.43 -7.85
CA ARG A 5 6.01 2.06 -8.10
C ARG A 5 4.90 1.56 -7.18
N THR A 6 4.85 0.29 -6.81
CA THR A 6 3.80 -0.25 -5.93
C THR A 6 3.95 0.27 -4.50
N VAL A 7 5.17 0.26 -3.96
CA VAL A 7 5.45 0.82 -2.63
C VAL A 7 5.22 2.34 -2.62
N LEU A 8 5.59 3.04 -3.69
CA LEU A 8 5.35 4.48 -3.84
C LEU A 8 3.85 4.80 -3.94
N THR A 9 3.07 3.98 -4.63
CA THR A 9 1.60 4.14 -4.71
C THR A 9 0.97 4.06 -3.31
N TYR A 10 1.41 3.09 -2.50
CA TYR A 10 0.94 3.03 -1.12
C TYR A 10 1.35 4.28 -0.31
N LYS A 11 2.64 4.65 -0.34
CA LYS A 11 3.18 5.76 0.43
C LYS A 11 2.61 7.13 0.03
N SER A 12 2.26 7.33 -1.24
CA SER A 12 1.84 8.63 -1.78
C SER A 12 0.33 8.80 -1.92
N TYR A 13 -0.39 7.75 -2.30
CA TYR A 13 -1.83 7.81 -2.57
C TYR A 13 -2.64 7.13 -1.46
N PHE A 14 -2.35 5.87 -1.15
CA PHE A 14 -3.16 5.14 -0.17
C PHE A 14 -2.98 5.63 1.27
N ARG A 15 -1.87 6.30 1.60
CA ARG A 15 -1.70 6.99 2.90
C ARG A 15 -2.51 8.29 3.04
N ARG A 16 -3.12 8.82 1.98
CA ARG A 16 -3.93 10.04 2.08
C ARG A 16 -5.18 9.80 2.91
N LYS A 17 -5.62 10.82 3.64
CA LYS A 17 -6.76 10.74 4.57
C LYS A 17 -8.03 10.16 3.94
N LEU A 18 -8.39 10.61 2.73
CA LEU A 18 -9.57 10.11 2.02
C LEU A 18 -9.44 8.61 1.67
N SER A 19 -8.31 8.22 1.10
CA SER A 19 -8.03 6.83 0.74
C SER A 19 -8.06 5.91 1.98
N GLN A 20 -7.39 6.31 3.06
CA GLN A 20 -7.43 5.59 4.34
C GLN A 20 -8.84 5.48 4.92
N MET A 21 -9.62 6.57 4.86
CA MET A 21 -11.02 6.56 5.32
C MET A 21 -11.87 5.54 4.55
N ILE A 22 -11.70 5.47 3.22
CA ILE A 22 -12.42 4.52 2.37
C ILE A 22 -11.98 3.08 2.66
N ILE A 23 -10.66 2.84 2.74
CA ILE A 23 -10.09 1.52 3.07
C ILE A 23 -10.65 1.01 4.41
N ASN A 24 -10.55 1.84 5.45
CA ASN A 24 -10.97 1.46 6.80
C ASN A 24 -12.48 1.23 6.89
N ARG A 25 -13.29 2.11 6.26
CA ARG A 25 -14.75 1.98 6.26
C ARG A 25 -15.22 0.67 5.62
N ASN A 26 -14.50 0.20 4.60
CA ASN A 26 -14.87 -0.98 3.83
C ASN A 26 -14.05 -2.23 4.20
N GLN A 27 -13.22 -2.17 5.25
CA GLN A 27 -12.38 -3.28 5.72
C GLN A 27 -11.53 -3.88 4.58
N VAL A 28 -10.99 -3.02 3.72
CA VAL A 28 -10.18 -3.46 2.59
C VAL A 28 -8.79 -3.85 3.10
N LYS A 29 -8.50 -5.15 3.07
CA LYS A 29 -7.17 -5.66 3.40
C LYS A 29 -6.17 -5.29 2.31
N LEU A 30 -4.98 -4.84 2.70
CA LEU A 30 -3.93 -4.42 1.77
C LEU A 30 -2.71 -5.34 1.86
N LEU A 31 -2.24 -5.78 0.70
CA LEU A 31 -0.94 -6.41 0.52
C LEU A 31 -0.04 -5.43 -0.24
N ILE A 32 0.99 -4.91 0.44
CA ILE A 32 1.97 -4.02 -0.16
C ILE A 32 3.14 -4.86 -0.63
N VAL A 33 3.40 -4.81 -1.93
CA VAL A 33 4.49 -5.55 -2.58
C VAL A 33 5.54 -4.58 -3.13
N ASP A 34 6.77 -5.04 -3.18
CA ASP A 34 7.83 -4.50 -4.01
C ASP A 34 7.83 -5.33 -5.30
N SER A 35 7.23 -4.81 -6.37
CA SER A 35 7.04 -5.53 -7.63
C SER A 35 8.32 -5.83 -8.41
N GLU A 36 9.39 -5.04 -8.22
CA GLU A 36 10.67 -5.21 -8.92
C GLU A 36 11.47 -6.37 -8.34
N ASN A 37 11.42 -6.56 -7.03
CA ASN A 37 12.10 -7.65 -6.34
C ASN A 37 11.17 -8.84 -6.06
N GLU A 38 9.90 -8.74 -6.46
CA GLU A 38 8.86 -9.77 -6.24
C GLU A 38 8.70 -10.16 -4.77
N VAL A 39 8.86 -9.20 -3.85
CA VAL A 39 8.74 -9.45 -2.41
C VAL A 39 7.52 -8.77 -1.80
N ILE A 40 6.99 -9.41 -0.76
CA ILE A 40 6.00 -8.78 0.11
C ILE A 40 6.72 -7.85 1.09
N VAL A 41 6.26 -6.60 1.15
CA VAL A 41 6.81 -5.59 2.06
C VAL A 41 6.00 -5.51 3.35
N GLN A 42 4.67 -5.53 3.25
CA GLN A 42 3.79 -5.38 4.40
C GLN A 42 2.39 -5.92 4.12
N TRP A 43 1.78 -6.51 5.16
CA TRP A 43 0.36 -6.85 5.23
C TRP A 43 -0.37 -5.87 6.17
N ILE A 44 -1.56 -5.42 5.78
CA ILE A 44 -2.44 -4.57 6.60
C ILE A 44 -3.85 -5.14 6.57
N ASP A 45 -4.38 -5.45 7.76
CA ASP A 45 -5.75 -5.93 7.98
C ASP A 45 -6.77 -4.79 8.12
#